data_AF-A0A435GTB1-F1
#
_entry.id   AF-A0A435GTB1-F1
#
_cell.length_a   1.000
_cell.length_b   1.000
_cell.length_c   1.000
_cell.angle_alpha   90.00
_cell.angle_beta   90.00
_cell.angle_gamma   90.00
#
_symmetry.space_group_name_H-M   'P 1'
#
loop_
_entity.id
_entity.type
_entity.pdbx_description
1 polymer ?
#
loop_
_entity_poly.entity_id
_entity_poly.type
_entity_poly.pdbx_seq_one_letter_code
_entity_poly.pdbx_strand_id
1 'polypeptide(L)'
;VEFWATWCGPCVDAMPHLIELQEKYEGSGFEAVGVAACEQGPTADEARTNVDAWLTEKFPNLNYRIGFDYIGEMNKLWMDPSSSIGIPTSFVVDRDGHIAFIGHPAELDDVLPKVLNGSWRSSYEAKAADAKRIAHNQLAAREMSLTGPIYAKLEPAMQAEDWTAALLAIEEGLALMPDSCEFRQIHADLLLHKLRDIKTGMPVMRELVDDAIDKTSDAASWIALALNQPFD
;
A
#
# COMPACT_ATOMS: atom_id res chain seq x y z
N VAL A 1 -3.29 7.86 15.64
CA VAL A 1 -1.97 7.20 15.53
C VAL A 1 -1.76 6.86 14.07
N GLU A 2 -0.74 7.41 13.43
CA GLU A 2 -0.45 7.20 12.01
C GLU A 2 0.81 6.35 11.87
N PHE A 3 0.76 5.25 11.12
CA PHE A 3 1.95 4.46 10.81
C PHE A 3 2.52 4.86 9.45
N TRP A 4 3.81 5.16 9.41
CA TRP A 4 4.48 5.71 8.24
C TRP A 4 5.95 5.29 8.14
N ALA A 5 6.60 5.70 7.06
CA ALA A 5 8.06 5.63 6.88
C ALA A 5 8.56 6.74 5.94
N THR A 6 9.83 7.12 6.07
CA THR A 6 10.50 8.17 5.28
C THR A 6 10.56 7.90 3.78
N TRP A 7 10.59 6.62 3.39
CA TRP A 7 10.63 6.18 1.99
C TRP A 7 9.23 5.99 1.38
N CYS A 8 8.17 6.07 2.19
CA CYS A 8 6.79 5.87 1.74
C CYS A 8 6.21 7.17 1.19
N GLY A 9 6.24 7.35 -0.13
CA GLY A 9 5.71 8.55 -0.82
C GLY A 9 4.31 8.97 -0.35
N PRO A 10 3.30 8.08 -0.40
CA PRO A 10 1.95 8.41 0.08
C PRO A 10 1.89 8.82 1.56
N CYS A 11 2.78 8.27 2.40
CA CYS A 11 2.88 8.67 3.79
C CYS A 11 3.39 10.11 3.92
N VAL A 12 4.44 10.46 3.18
CA VAL A 12 5.02 11.82 3.13
C VAL A 12 3.95 12.83 2.70
N ASP A 13 3.15 12.48 1.70
CA ASP A 13 2.07 13.34 1.18
C ASP A 13 0.93 13.52 2.20
N ALA A 14 0.72 12.55 3.11
CA ALA A 14 -0.28 12.64 4.17
C ALA A 14 0.17 13.44 5.40
N MET A 15 1.48 13.64 5.60
CA MET A 15 1.99 14.34 6.79
C MET A 15 1.50 15.79 6.92
N PRO A 16 1.47 16.63 5.86
CA PRO A 16 0.90 17.98 5.94
C PRO A 16 -0.58 17.98 6.35
N HIS A 17 -1.35 17.02 5.84
CA HIS A 17 -2.76 16.86 6.22
C HIS A 17 -2.91 16.58 7.71
N LEU A 18 -2.04 15.76 8.30
CA LEU A 18 -2.05 15.52 9.75
C LEU A 18 -1.65 16.76 10.56
N ILE A 19 -0.75 17.60 10.05
CA ILE A 19 -0.40 18.90 10.65
C ILE A 19 -1.64 19.80 10.69
N GLU A 20 -2.36 19.90 9.57
CA GLU A 20 -3.59 20.70 9.46
C GLU A 20 -4.69 20.17 10.39
N LEU A 21 -4.87 18.85 10.48
CA LEU A 21 -5.84 18.24 11.39
C LEU A 21 -5.50 18.52 12.87
N GLN A 22 -4.22 18.45 13.24
CA GLN A 22 -3.75 18.78 14.58
C GLN A 22 -4.08 20.24 14.96
N GLU A 23 -3.89 21.19 14.03
CA GLU A 23 -4.25 22.60 14.23
C GLU A 23 -5.76 22.82 14.28
N LYS A 24 -6.49 22.24 13.32
CA LYS A 24 -7.95 22.36 13.20
C LYS A 24 -8.69 21.89 14.45
N TYR A 25 -8.19 20.84 15.09
CA TYR A 25 -8.79 20.24 16.27
C TYR A 25 -8.07 20.61 17.58
N GLU A 26 -7.24 21.65 17.58
CA GLU A 26 -6.60 22.17 18.78
C GLU A 26 -7.66 22.48 19.87
N GLY A 27 -7.40 22.05 21.10
CA GLY A 27 -8.32 22.23 22.24
C GLY A 27 -9.55 21.31 22.26
N SER A 28 -9.80 20.49 21.22
CA SER A 28 -10.90 19.52 21.21
C SER A 28 -10.59 18.20 21.95
N GLY A 29 -9.34 18.03 22.37
CA GLY A 29 -8.80 16.79 22.92
C GLY A 29 -8.32 15.78 21.87
N PHE A 30 -8.25 16.20 20.59
CA PHE A 30 -7.56 15.46 19.55
C PHE A 30 -6.04 15.58 19.70
N GLU A 31 -5.32 14.49 19.42
CA GLU A 31 -3.88 14.48 19.32
C GLU A 31 -3.43 13.53 18.20
N ALA A 32 -2.70 14.05 17.22
CA ALA A 32 -1.99 13.26 16.24
C ALA A 32 -0.69 12.69 16.84
N VAL A 33 -0.38 11.44 16.50
CA VAL A 33 0.88 10.78 16.81
C VAL A 33 1.28 9.99 15.59
N GLY A 34 2.39 10.35 14.94
CA GLY A 34 3.00 9.56 13.88
C GLY A 34 3.93 8.51 14.48
N VAL A 35 4.00 7.32 13.91
CA VAL A 35 4.93 6.26 14.30
C VAL A 35 5.67 5.80 13.05
N ALA A 36 6.96 6.11 13.00
CA ALA A 36 7.85 5.60 11.98
C ALA A 36 8.10 4.11 12.26
N ALA A 37 7.32 3.24 11.62
CA ALA A 37 7.19 1.81 11.96
C ALA A 37 7.73 0.86 10.89
N CYS A 38 8.20 1.40 9.77
CA CYS A 38 8.75 0.61 8.66
C CYS A 38 10.07 1.18 8.15
N GLU A 39 10.83 1.85 9.01
CA GLU A 39 12.12 2.41 8.66
C GLU A 39 13.16 1.34 8.38
N GLN A 40 14.07 1.64 7.47
CA GLN A 40 15.17 0.75 7.10
C GLN A 40 16.47 1.31 7.64
N GLY A 41 17.36 0.43 8.10
CA GLY A 41 18.70 0.80 8.49
C GLY A 41 19.45 -0.36 9.14
N PRO A 42 20.79 -0.34 9.16
CA PRO A 42 21.61 -1.38 9.77
C PRO A 42 21.39 -1.54 11.28
N THR A 43 21.05 -0.44 11.97
CA THR A 43 20.79 -0.42 13.41
C THR A 43 19.63 0.53 13.75
N ALA A 44 19.03 0.34 14.93
CA ALA A 44 17.97 1.20 15.44
C ALA A 44 18.43 2.67 15.58
N ASP A 45 19.65 2.90 16.07
CA ASP A 45 20.19 4.24 16.29
C ASP A 45 20.44 4.98 14.96
N GLU A 46 20.94 4.26 13.95
CA GLU A 46 21.17 4.83 12.62
C GLU A 46 19.85 5.13 11.91
N ALA A 47 18.91 4.20 11.92
CA ALA A 47 17.57 4.41 11.37
C ALA A 47 16.87 5.58 12.08
N ARG A 48 16.96 5.67 13.41
CA ARG A 48 16.40 6.79 14.18
C ARG A 48 17.04 8.12 13.81
N THR A 49 18.36 8.15 13.72
CA THR A 49 19.12 9.36 13.33
C THR A 49 18.70 9.85 11.95
N ASN A 50 18.51 8.93 11.00
CA ASN A 50 18.06 9.26 9.65
C ASN A 50 16.65 9.85 9.64
N VAL A 51 15.72 9.27 10.41
CA VAL A 51 14.35 9.80 10.57
C VAL A 51 14.39 11.21 11.14
N ASP A 52 15.13 11.44 12.23
CA ASP A 52 15.18 12.74 12.90
C ASP A 52 15.77 13.83 11.99
N ALA A 53 16.83 13.51 11.23
CA ALA A 53 17.42 14.41 10.25
C ALA A 53 16.44 14.72 9.09
N TRP A 54 15.78 13.68 8.57
CA TRP A 54 14.80 13.81 7.49
C TRP A 54 13.60 14.67 7.91
N LEU A 55 13.08 14.47 9.12
CA LEU A 55 11.97 15.27 9.66
C LEU A 55 12.37 16.75 9.81
N THR A 56 13.58 17.01 10.29
CA THR A 56 14.11 18.37 10.45
C THR A 56 14.21 19.10 9.09
N GLU A 57 14.61 18.38 8.04
CA GLU A 57 14.75 18.94 6.70
C GLU A 57 13.38 19.12 6.00
N LYS A 58 12.54 18.08 6.01
CA LYS A 58 11.32 18.01 5.19
C LYS A 58 10.09 18.58 5.89
N PHE A 59 10.02 18.49 7.22
CA PHE A 59 8.87 18.90 8.02
C PHE A 59 9.28 19.79 9.20
N PRO A 60 9.92 20.95 8.93
CA PRO A 60 10.34 21.87 10.00
C PRO A 60 9.18 22.45 10.82
N ASN A 61 7.95 22.36 10.30
CA ASN A 61 6.71 22.79 10.94
C ASN A 61 5.89 21.64 11.57
N LEU A 62 6.49 20.45 11.74
CA LEU A 62 5.81 19.32 12.38
C LEU A 62 5.29 19.70 13.77
N ASN A 63 3.98 19.55 13.98
CA ASN A 63 3.29 20.02 15.19
C ASN A 63 2.71 18.87 16.04
N TYR A 64 3.05 17.62 15.70
CA TYR A 64 2.59 16.42 16.40
C TYR A 64 3.76 15.48 16.77
N ARG A 65 3.50 14.56 17.70
CA ARG A 65 4.54 13.69 18.27
C ARG A 65 4.92 12.56 17.31
N ILE A 66 6.20 12.18 17.31
CA ILE A 66 6.71 11.04 16.54
C ILE A 66 7.20 9.94 17.48
N GLY A 67 6.59 8.76 17.37
CA GLY A 67 7.11 7.50 17.85
C GLY A 67 7.99 6.83 16.78
N PHE A 68 8.81 5.88 17.22
CA PHE A 68 9.70 5.14 16.35
C PHE A 68 9.67 3.67 16.76
N ASP A 69 9.45 2.80 15.78
CA ASP A 69 9.50 1.35 15.96
C ASP A 69 10.44 0.75 14.90
N TYR A 70 11.58 0.26 15.38
CA TYR A 70 12.58 -0.41 14.55
C TYR A 70 12.45 -1.94 14.59
N ILE A 71 11.84 -2.48 15.66
CA ILE A 71 11.81 -3.93 15.90
C ILE A 71 10.52 -4.59 15.38
N GLY A 72 9.60 -3.80 14.83
CA GLY A 72 8.37 -4.27 14.19
C GLY A 72 7.26 -4.65 15.16
N GLU A 73 7.31 -4.14 16.40
CA GLU A 73 6.25 -4.38 17.38
C GLU A 73 4.92 -3.75 16.96
N MET A 74 4.94 -2.63 16.24
CA MET A 74 3.72 -2.01 15.70
C MET A 74 3.09 -2.87 14.62
N ASN A 75 3.90 -3.51 13.77
CA ASN A 75 3.36 -4.48 12.80
C ASN A 75 2.68 -5.65 13.53
N LYS A 76 3.39 -6.25 14.49
CA LYS A 76 2.91 -7.42 15.23
C LYS A 76 1.70 -7.16 16.14
N LEU A 77 1.66 -6.00 16.80
CA LEU A 77 0.64 -5.70 17.82
C LEU A 77 -0.56 -4.94 17.27
N TRP A 78 -0.41 -4.24 16.14
CA TRP A 78 -1.47 -3.41 15.55
C TRP A 78 -1.82 -3.82 14.13
N MET A 79 -0.85 -3.93 13.23
CA MET A 79 -1.12 -4.20 11.81
C MET A 79 -1.66 -5.62 11.60
N ASP A 80 -0.94 -6.65 12.04
CA ASP A 80 -1.33 -8.04 11.83
C ASP A 80 -2.70 -8.35 12.47
N PRO A 81 -2.98 -8.00 13.74
CA PRO A 81 -4.27 -8.31 14.36
C PRO A 81 -5.43 -7.54 13.75
N SER A 82 -5.17 -6.37 13.13
CA SER A 82 -6.20 -5.57 12.45
C SER A 82 -6.38 -5.95 10.97
N SER A 83 -5.64 -6.94 10.46
CA SER A 83 -5.56 -7.25 9.04
C SER A 83 -5.16 -6.03 8.20
N SER A 84 -4.28 -5.17 8.71
CA SER A 84 -3.73 -4.04 7.94
C SER A 84 -2.45 -4.49 7.25
N ILE A 85 -2.30 -4.17 5.96
CA ILE A 85 -1.30 -4.80 5.09
C ILE A 85 -0.24 -3.82 4.54
N GLY A 86 -0.29 -2.54 4.93
CA GLY A 86 0.66 -1.54 4.45
C GLY A 86 0.50 -0.17 5.09
N ILE A 87 1.41 0.73 4.74
CA ILE A 87 1.41 2.13 5.17
C ILE A 87 1.11 3.05 3.96
N PRO A 88 0.50 4.23 4.16
CA PRO A 88 0.05 4.79 5.43
C PRO A 88 -1.16 4.05 6.01
N THR A 89 -1.25 3.97 7.35
CA THR A 89 -2.45 3.47 8.06
C THR A 89 -2.68 4.28 9.33
N SER A 90 -3.86 4.88 9.41
CA SER A 90 -4.36 5.59 10.57
C SER A 90 -5.15 4.67 11.49
N PHE A 91 -4.83 4.69 12.78
CA PHE A 91 -5.66 4.17 13.86
C PHE A 91 -6.19 5.35 14.68
N VAL A 92 -7.51 5.53 14.70
CA VAL A 92 -8.17 6.50 15.58
C VAL A 92 -8.52 5.80 16.88
N VAL A 93 -7.86 6.21 17.96
CA VAL A 93 -8.19 5.79 19.32
C VAL A 93 -9.07 6.87 19.93
N ASP A 94 -10.24 6.50 20.41
CA ASP A 94 -11.18 7.44 20.99
C ASP A 94 -10.98 7.63 22.51
N ARG A 95 -11.84 8.45 23.13
CA ARG A 95 -11.70 8.86 24.54
C ARG A 95 -11.85 7.73 25.56
N ASP A 96 -12.46 6.60 25.19
CA ASP A 96 -12.53 5.44 26.09
C ASP A 96 -11.37 4.47 25.85
N GLY A 97 -10.40 4.83 24.99
CA GLY A 97 -9.24 4.01 24.67
C GLY A 97 -9.54 2.88 23.69
N HIS A 98 -10.65 2.92 22.95
CA HIS A 98 -10.97 1.92 21.93
C HIS A 98 -10.54 2.40 20.54
N ILE A 99 -10.21 1.45 19.67
CA ILE A 99 -10.01 1.74 18.25
C ILE A 99 -11.38 2.02 17.63
N ALA A 100 -11.60 3.28 17.23
CA ALA A 100 -12.82 3.74 16.60
C ALA A 100 -12.75 3.62 15.07
N PHE A 101 -11.56 3.70 14.48
CA PHE A 101 -11.34 3.62 13.05
C PHE A 101 -9.94 3.11 12.73
N ILE A 102 -9.84 2.37 11.62
CA ILE A 102 -8.60 1.95 10.98
C ILE A 102 -8.78 2.25 9.50
N GLY A 103 -7.83 2.91 8.83
CA GLY A 103 -7.94 3.21 7.41
C GLY A 103 -6.92 4.23 6.92
N HIS A 104 -7.19 4.85 5.77
CA HIS A 104 -6.27 5.80 5.15
C HIS A 104 -6.39 7.21 5.78
N PRO A 105 -5.30 7.98 5.95
CA PRO A 105 -5.35 9.32 6.54
C PRO A 105 -6.30 10.29 5.82
N ALA A 106 -6.47 10.15 4.51
CA ALA A 106 -7.43 10.95 3.73
C ALA A 106 -8.90 10.80 4.19
N GLU A 107 -9.26 9.73 4.90
CA GLU A 107 -10.61 9.50 5.41
C GLU A 107 -10.88 10.26 6.73
N LEU A 108 -9.83 10.81 7.37
CA LEU A 108 -9.92 11.40 8.70
C LEU A 108 -10.78 12.67 8.78
N ASP A 109 -10.92 13.44 7.69
CA ASP A 109 -11.79 14.61 7.67
C ASP A 109 -13.27 14.26 7.90
N ASP A 110 -13.71 13.09 7.43
CA ASP A 110 -15.07 12.60 7.62
C ASP A 110 -15.23 11.87 8.96
N VAL A 111 -14.22 11.09 9.35
CA VAL A 111 -14.27 10.25 10.57
C VAL A 111 -14.11 11.07 11.84
N LEU A 112 -13.14 12.00 11.91
CA LEU A 112 -12.80 12.70 13.16
C LEU A 112 -13.97 13.50 13.77
N PRO A 113 -14.77 14.28 13.01
CA PRO A 113 -15.95 14.95 13.57
C PRO A 113 -16.93 13.99 14.25
N LYS A 114 -17.16 12.83 13.63
CA LYS A 114 -18.10 11.79 14.10
C LYS A 114 -17.55 11.06 15.32
N VAL A 115 -16.24 10.87 15.41
CA VAL A 115 -15.59 10.31 16.60
C VAL A 115 -15.65 11.31 17.75
N LEU A 116 -15.30 12.58 17.52
CA LEU A 116 -15.26 13.63 18.55
C LEU A 116 -16.64 13.91 19.16
N ASN A 117 -17.71 13.83 18.37
CA ASN A 117 -19.07 14.01 18.85
C ASN A 117 -19.72 12.70 19.37
N GLY A 118 -19.00 11.57 19.33
CA GLY A 118 -19.45 10.28 19.86
C GLY A 118 -20.43 9.51 18.98
N SER A 119 -20.76 9.99 17.77
CA SER A 119 -21.71 9.32 16.86
C SER A 119 -21.11 8.16 16.08
N TRP A 120 -19.78 8.05 16.01
CA TRP A 120 -19.11 7.07 15.14
C TRP A 120 -19.14 5.63 15.65
N ARG A 121 -18.58 5.35 16.84
CA ARG A 121 -18.18 3.98 17.25
C ARG A 121 -19.30 2.93 17.12
N SER A 122 -20.53 3.29 17.50
CA SER A 122 -21.66 2.35 17.49
C SER A 122 -22.51 2.40 16.22
N SER A 123 -22.16 3.28 15.28
CA SER A 123 -22.91 3.50 14.05
C SER A 123 -22.87 2.31 13.10
N TYR A 124 -23.86 2.24 12.21
CA TYR A 124 -23.84 1.30 11.10
C TYR A 124 -22.71 1.63 10.11
N GLU A 125 -22.43 2.92 9.90
CA GLU A 125 -21.40 3.40 9.00
C GLU A 125 -20.00 2.89 9.39
N ALA A 126 -19.62 3.05 10.67
CA ALA A 126 -18.34 2.55 11.19
C ALA A 126 -18.19 1.03 11.01
N LYS A 127 -19.25 0.26 11.31
CA LYS A 127 -19.26 -1.20 11.13
C LYS A 127 -19.13 -1.61 9.68
N ALA A 128 -19.81 -0.90 8.77
CA ALA A 128 -19.75 -1.17 7.34
C ALA A 128 -18.36 -0.82 6.77
N ALA A 129 -17.78 0.31 7.16
CA ALA A 129 -16.42 0.71 6.78
C ALA A 129 -15.38 -0.33 7.24
N ASP A 130 -15.45 -0.76 8.50
CA ASP A 130 -14.52 -1.75 9.04
C ASP A 130 -14.68 -3.13 8.37
N ALA A 131 -15.92 -3.60 8.15
CA ALA A 131 -16.17 -4.84 7.44
C ALA A 131 -15.65 -4.81 5.99
N LYS A 132 -15.84 -3.68 5.29
CA LYS A 132 -15.32 -3.49 3.93
C LYS A 132 -13.80 -3.51 3.90
N ARG A 133 -13.16 -2.78 4.81
CA ARG A 133 -11.69 -2.74 4.97
C ARG A 133 -11.12 -4.12 5.24
N ILE A 134 -11.67 -4.85 6.21
CA ILE A 134 -11.21 -6.21 6.56
C ILE A 134 -11.34 -7.13 5.35
N ALA A 135 -12.48 -7.13 4.65
CA ALA A 135 -12.68 -7.98 3.48
C ALA A 135 -11.68 -7.66 2.36
N HIS A 136 -11.45 -6.37 2.09
CA HIS A 136 -10.47 -5.92 1.10
C HIS A 136 -9.05 -6.35 1.48
N ASN A 137 -8.61 -6.06 2.70
CA ASN A 137 -7.24 -6.37 3.12
C ASN A 137 -7.00 -7.88 3.23
N GLN A 138 -8.00 -8.68 3.60
CA GLN A 138 -7.88 -10.13 3.61
C GLN A 138 -7.75 -10.71 2.19
N LEU A 139 -8.44 -10.12 1.21
CA LEU A 139 -8.27 -10.49 -0.19
C LEU A 139 -6.85 -10.15 -0.65
N ALA A 140 -6.42 -8.91 -0.45
CA ALA A 140 -5.08 -8.47 -0.84
C ALA A 140 -3.97 -9.26 -0.11
N ALA A 141 -4.13 -9.60 1.17
CA ALA A 141 -3.19 -10.46 1.88
C ALA A 141 -3.09 -11.87 1.27
N ARG A 142 -4.21 -12.44 0.80
CA ARG A 142 -4.20 -13.73 0.10
C ARG A 142 -3.49 -13.62 -1.23
N GLU A 143 -3.77 -12.56 -2.00
CA GLU A 143 -3.10 -12.29 -3.26
C GLU A 143 -1.59 -12.14 -3.04
N MET A 144 -1.15 -11.32 -2.09
CA MET A 144 0.27 -11.17 -1.72
C MET A 144 0.91 -12.50 -1.31
N SER A 145 0.20 -13.35 -0.56
CA SER A 145 0.72 -14.67 -0.19
C SER A 145 0.89 -15.61 -1.38
N LEU A 146 0.07 -15.46 -2.43
CA LEU A 146 0.16 -16.25 -3.66
C LEU A 146 1.25 -15.70 -4.57
N THR A 147 1.37 -14.38 -4.68
CA THR A 147 2.30 -13.73 -5.60
C THR A 147 3.71 -13.58 -5.03
N GLY A 148 3.88 -13.52 -3.71
CA GLY A 148 5.19 -13.35 -3.06
C GLY A 148 6.25 -14.37 -3.53
N PRO A 149 5.96 -15.69 -3.54
CA PRO A 149 6.88 -16.69 -4.08
C PRO A 149 7.18 -16.54 -5.57
N ILE A 150 6.26 -15.96 -6.34
CA ILE A 150 6.44 -15.67 -7.77
C ILE A 150 7.41 -14.52 -7.95
N TYR A 151 7.21 -13.40 -7.25
CA TYR A 151 8.12 -12.26 -7.29
C TYR A 151 9.52 -12.61 -6.79
N ALA A 152 9.62 -13.45 -5.74
CA ALA A 152 10.91 -13.94 -5.24
C ALA A 152 11.73 -14.72 -6.28
N LYS A 153 11.08 -15.32 -7.29
CA LYS A 153 11.74 -15.95 -8.45
C LYS A 153 11.95 -14.95 -9.59
N LEU A 154 10.95 -14.12 -9.85
CA LEU A 154 10.93 -13.18 -10.97
C LEU A 154 11.97 -12.08 -10.83
N GLU A 155 12.03 -11.41 -9.68
CA GLU A 155 12.92 -10.27 -9.44
C GLU A 155 14.40 -10.58 -9.72
N PRO A 156 15.00 -11.64 -9.14
CA PRO A 156 16.39 -11.97 -9.45
C PRO A 156 16.59 -12.40 -10.91
N ALA A 157 15.62 -13.09 -11.53
CA ALA A 157 15.70 -13.47 -12.94
C ALA A 157 15.69 -12.23 -13.86
N MET A 158 14.83 -11.26 -13.56
CA MET A 158 14.78 -9.97 -14.26
C MET A 158 16.08 -9.19 -14.11
N GLN A 159 16.64 -9.13 -12.90
CA GLN A 159 17.92 -8.46 -12.62
C GLN A 159 19.11 -9.12 -13.32
N ALA A 160 19.09 -10.45 -13.43
CA ALA A 160 20.12 -11.22 -14.12
C ALA A 160 19.92 -11.29 -15.64
N GLU A 161 18.87 -10.67 -16.17
CA GLU A 161 18.44 -10.79 -17.57
C GLU A 161 18.20 -12.24 -18.03
N ASP A 162 17.87 -13.14 -17.09
CA ASP A 162 17.48 -14.51 -17.40
C ASP A 162 16.00 -14.54 -17.80
N TRP A 163 15.74 -14.14 -19.05
CA TRP A 163 14.38 -14.05 -19.60
C TRP A 163 13.64 -15.38 -19.63
N THR A 164 14.36 -16.50 -19.67
CA THR A 164 13.74 -17.83 -19.64
C THR A 164 13.25 -18.16 -18.23
N ALA A 165 14.08 -17.92 -17.21
CA ALA A 165 13.66 -18.08 -15.82
C ALA A 165 12.54 -17.11 -15.43
N ALA A 166 12.60 -15.86 -15.91
CA ALA A 166 11.55 -14.86 -15.71
C ALA A 166 10.21 -15.31 -16.34
N LEU A 167 10.25 -15.84 -17.56
CA LEU A 167 9.06 -16.37 -18.24
C LEU A 167 8.43 -17.53 -17.44
N LEU A 168 9.25 -18.50 -17.00
CA LEU A 168 8.76 -19.62 -16.19
C LEU A 168 8.11 -19.17 -14.87
N ALA A 169 8.69 -18.17 -14.21
CA ALA A 169 8.11 -17.60 -12.98
C ALA A 169 6.74 -16.96 -13.26
N ILE A 170 6.61 -16.20 -14.35
CA ILE A 170 5.33 -15.60 -14.75
C ILE A 170 4.29 -16.63 -15.17
N GLU A 171 4.69 -17.68 -15.90
CA GLU A 171 3.78 -18.79 -16.24
C GLU A 171 3.25 -19.51 -14.99
N GLU A 172 4.10 -19.72 -13.98
CA GLU A 172 3.68 -20.22 -12.67
C GLU A 172 2.69 -19.26 -11.98
N GLY A 173 2.97 -17.95 -12.04
CA GLY A 173 2.08 -16.92 -11.53
C GLY A 173 0.71 -16.91 -12.21
N LEU A 174 0.68 -17.03 -13.54
CA LEU A 174 -0.55 -17.10 -14.33
C LEU A 174 -1.33 -18.39 -14.11
N ALA A 175 -0.66 -19.50 -13.79
CA ALA A 175 -1.33 -20.74 -13.40
C ALA A 175 -2.08 -20.60 -12.06
N LEU A 176 -1.58 -19.76 -11.14
CA LEU A 176 -2.22 -19.45 -9.86
C LEU A 176 -3.27 -18.35 -9.97
N MET A 177 -2.98 -17.31 -10.76
CA MET A 177 -3.82 -16.13 -10.95
C MET A 177 -4.01 -15.83 -12.44
N PRO A 178 -4.86 -16.61 -13.13
CA PRO A 178 -5.06 -16.45 -14.57
C PRO A 178 -5.53 -15.06 -14.97
N ASP A 179 -6.28 -14.36 -14.11
CA ASP A 179 -6.85 -13.04 -14.39
C ASP A 179 -5.93 -11.87 -13.97
N SER A 180 -4.72 -12.14 -13.49
CA SER A 180 -3.78 -11.09 -13.06
C SER A 180 -3.34 -10.23 -14.26
N CYS A 181 -3.78 -8.97 -14.27
CA CYS A 181 -3.38 -7.98 -15.26
C CYS A 181 -1.86 -7.84 -15.35
N GLU A 182 -1.21 -7.76 -14.19
CA GLU A 182 0.22 -7.54 -14.08
C GLU A 182 1.02 -8.72 -14.63
N PHE A 183 0.67 -9.95 -14.25
CA PHE A 183 1.35 -11.13 -14.78
C PHE A 183 1.13 -11.29 -16.29
N ARG A 184 -0.08 -11.00 -16.80
CA ARG A 184 -0.36 -11.03 -18.24
C ARG A 184 0.47 -10.01 -19.02
N GLN A 185 0.65 -8.81 -18.46
CA GLN A 185 1.48 -7.77 -19.05
C GLN A 185 2.96 -8.15 -19.10
N ILE A 186 3.50 -8.63 -17.97
CA ILE A 186 4.90 -9.07 -17.93
C ILE A 186 5.10 -10.25 -18.86
N HIS A 187 4.13 -11.17 -18.95
CA HIS A 187 4.17 -12.30 -19.89
C HIS A 187 4.27 -11.83 -21.35
N ALA A 188 3.42 -10.88 -21.74
CA ALA A 188 3.45 -10.31 -23.08
C ALA A 188 4.78 -9.60 -23.38
N ASP A 189 5.31 -8.81 -22.44
CA ASP A 189 6.59 -8.11 -22.59
C ASP A 189 7.77 -9.07 -22.75
N LEU A 190 7.83 -10.09 -21.88
CA LEU A 190 8.89 -11.12 -21.93
C LEU A 190 8.89 -11.83 -23.28
N LEU A 191 7.71 -12.24 -23.77
CA LEU A 191 7.61 -12.94 -25.06
C LEU A 191 7.92 -12.03 -26.25
N LEU A 192 7.32 -10.84 -26.31
CA LEU A 192 7.42 -9.97 -27.49
C LEU A 192 8.74 -9.22 -27.56
N HIS A 193 9.22 -8.67 -26.45
CA HIS A 193 10.36 -7.75 -26.45
C HIS A 193 11.66 -8.42 -25.99
N LYS A 194 11.62 -9.20 -24.90
CA LYS A 194 12.85 -9.79 -24.33
C LYS A 194 13.29 -11.04 -25.08
N LEU A 195 12.39 -12.00 -25.28
CA LEU A 195 12.64 -13.27 -25.98
C LEU A 195 12.41 -13.16 -27.49
N ARG A 196 11.65 -12.15 -27.96
CA ARG A 196 11.27 -11.94 -29.36
C ARG A 196 10.56 -13.15 -29.99
N ASP A 197 9.83 -13.91 -29.18
CA ASP A 197 8.93 -14.96 -29.63
C ASP A 197 7.57 -14.36 -30.03
N ILE A 198 7.56 -13.72 -31.19
CA ILE A 198 6.36 -13.09 -31.76
C ILE A 198 5.24 -14.12 -31.95
N LYS A 199 5.58 -15.38 -32.26
CA LYS A 199 4.59 -16.43 -32.54
C LYS A 199 3.76 -16.75 -31.28
N THR A 200 4.41 -16.83 -30.13
CA THR A 200 3.75 -17.09 -28.84
C THR A 200 3.22 -15.80 -28.20
N GLY A 201 3.93 -14.69 -28.33
CA GLY A 201 3.57 -13.41 -27.72
C GLY A 201 2.35 -12.72 -28.33
N MET A 202 2.14 -12.84 -29.66
CA MET A 202 1.01 -12.15 -30.32
C MET A 202 -0.37 -12.63 -29.86
N PRO A 203 -0.62 -13.95 -29.67
CA PRO A 203 -1.84 -14.43 -29.02
C PRO A 203 -2.06 -13.87 -27.60
N VAL A 204 -1.01 -13.87 -26.76
CA VAL A 204 -1.08 -13.37 -25.37
C VAL A 204 -1.44 -11.88 -25.35
N MET A 205 -0.80 -11.08 -26.20
CA MET A 205 -1.10 -9.65 -26.33
C MET A 205 -2.53 -9.41 -26.80
N ARG A 206 -3.04 -10.23 -27.73
CA ARG A 206 -4.44 -10.11 -28.17
C ARG A 206 -5.41 -10.38 -27.02
N GLU A 207 -5.20 -11.46 -26.27
CA GLU A 207 -6.04 -11.79 -25.12
C GLU A 207 -6.02 -10.67 -24.08
N LEU A 208 -4.84 -10.09 -23.82
CA LEU A 208 -4.69 -8.95 -22.92
C LEU A 208 -5.49 -7.72 -23.39
N VAL A 209 -5.51 -7.44 -24.70
CA VAL A 209 -6.31 -6.34 -25.28
C VAL A 209 -7.80 -6.63 -25.19
N ASP A 210 -8.23 -7.85 -25.52
CA ASP A 210 -9.63 -8.24 -25.47
C ASP A 210 -10.18 -8.12 -24.03
N ASP A 211 -9.42 -8.57 -23.03
CA ASP A 211 -9.76 -8.41 -21.61
C ASP A 211 -9.88 -6.94 -21.19
N ALA A 212 -8.97 -6.09 -21.67
CA ALA A 212 -8.98 -4.66 -21.36
C ALA A 212 -10.21 -3.95 -21.95
N ILE A 213 -10.70 -4.41 -23.10
CA ILE A 213 -11.92 -3.90 -23.75
C ILE A 213 -13.17 -4.36 -22.98
N ASP A 214 -13.20 -5.61 -22.52
CA ASP A 214 -14.37 -6.18 -21.85
C ASP A 214 -14.52 -5.71 -20.38
N LYS A 215 -13.42 -5.44 -19.67
CA LYS A 215 -13.43 -5.07 -18.23
C LYS A 215 -13.58 -3.57 -17.94
N THR A 216 -14.36 -2.84 -18.75
CA THR A 216 -14.49 -1.35 -18.76
C THR A 216 -14.91 -0.65 -17.44
N SER A 217 -15.20 -1.35 -16.34
CA SER A 217 -15.39 -0.72 -15.02
C SER A 217 -14.10 -0.41 -14.25
N ASP A 218 -12.94 -0.98 -14.65
CA ASP A 218 -11.60 -0.71 -14.06
C ASP A 218 -10.63 -0.07 -15.08
N ALA A 219 -11.17 0.57 -16.13
CA ALA A 219 -10.46 0.97 -17.33
C ALA A 219 -9.25 1.91 -17.11
N ALA A 220 -9.18 2.65 -16.00
CA ALA A 220 -8.10 3.60 -15.77
C ALA A 220 -6.73 2.93 -15.57
N SER A 221 -6.68 1.81 -14.83
CA SER A 221 -5.44 1.05 -14.63
C SER A 221 -5.07 0.27 -15.90
N TRP A 222 -6.04 -0.36 -16.55
CA TRP A 222 -5.82 -1.14 -17.78
C TRP A 222 -5.33 -0.28 -18.95
N ILE A 223 -5.92 0.91 -19.15
CA ILE A 223 -5.52 1.82 -20.23
C ILE A 223 -4.19 2.50 -19.91
N ALA A 224 -3.93 2.92 -18.67
CA ALA A 224 -2.66 3.54 -18.29
C ALA A 224 -1.47 2.56 -18.39
N LEU A 225 -1.66 1.29 -18.01
CA LEU A 225 -0.62 0.26 -18.12
C LEU A 225 -0.42 -0.25 -19.56
N ALA A 226 -1.48 -0.37 -20.37
CA ALA A 226 -1.35 -0.72 -21.79
C ALA A 226 -0.67 0.40 -22.61
N LEU A 227 -0.82 1.66 -22.20
CA LEU A 227 -0.14 2.81 -22.83
C LEU A 227 1.30 3.01 -22.33
N ASN A 228 1.69 2.38 -21.22
CA ASN A 228 3.05 2.39 -20.66
C ASN A 228 3.97 1.29 -21.25
N GLN A 229 3.61 0.74 -22.41
CA GLN A 229 4.52 0.03 -23.30
C GLN A 229 5.08 1.04 -24.32
N PRO A 230 6.02 1.94 -23.96
CA PRO A 230 6.67 2.72 -24.99
C PRO A 230 7.59 1.78 -25.77
N PHE A 231 7.59 2.00 -27.07
CA PHE A 231 8.73 1.81 -27.93
C PHE A 231 10.04 2.15 -27.19
N ASP A 232 10.80 1.13 -26.81
CA ASP A 232 12.25 1.16 -26.60
C ASP A 232 12.87 -0.08 -27.26
#